data_AF-A0A9E3FXM7-F1
#
_entry.id   AF-A0A9E3FXM7-F1
#
_cell.length_a   1.000
_cell.length_b   1.000
_cell.length_c   1.000
_cell.angle_alpha   90.00
_cell.angle_beta   90.00
_cell.angle_gamma   90.00
#
_symmetry.space_group_name_H-M   'P 1'
#
loop_
_entity.id
_entity.type
_entity.pdbx_description
1 polymer ?
#
loop_
_entity_poly.entity_id
_entity_poly.type
_entity_poly.pdbx_seq_one_letter_code
_entity_poly.pdbx_strand_id
1 'polypeptide(L)'
;MAEDEEETLRRLAAYRAVVDDFIVKAGGRVFNTAGDAVLAEFPSAVEAVRCAIDVQESLRTRNLAYPASRQMTFRIGISIGDVVERDGDLLGDGVNIAARLEGLAQPGGLCVSRAVWEQVANKMSVQFADIGEQEVKNIPTPVHAYMLSLGADAAATPKQAPARKPSPKQPRDIAWPIAIIAASVAVLVVAGILYFVVLHPGREHRAARAPEAPAVAAAERRAQAVAARQAEPVVPETIPLIGERERGAIKTNYMSAPDHKALAISPYRAGFTSGQKDDETAKTAAMDSCQRALDTINSKARCELYAVGNTVVYARGRPPMPPEPWMIRDPAIERPFSAKDLPLINDDARTSIENRYAQARLSKALALSPRGVPFFYVGQPDLDEAVRRALEHCGT
;
A
#
# COMPACT_ATOMS: atom_id res chain seq x y z
N MET A 1 -30.35 10.92 3.44
CA MET A 1 -28.96 11.42 3.28
C MET A 1 -27.92 10.39 3.74
N ALA A 2 -28.21 9.48 4.67
CA ALA A 2 -27.28 8.43 5.10
C ALA A 2 -27.26 7.15 4.23
N GLU A 3 -28.30 6.88 3.42
CA GLU A 3 -28.39 5.64 2.61
C GLU A 3 -27.39 5.58 1.43
N ASP A 4 -26.92 6.72 0.91
CA ASP A 4 -26.00 6.76 -0.26
C ASP A 4 -24.53 6.59 0.16
N GLU A 5 -24.17 6.93 1.40
CA GLU A 5 -22.80 6.79 1.92
C GLU A 5 -22.43 5.32 2.13
N GLU A 6 -23.32 4.52 2.73
CA GLU A 6 -23.07 3.10 2.96
C GLU A 6 -23.00 2.31 1.64
N GLU A 7 -23.86 2.63 0.67
CA GLU A 7 -23.82 2.04 -0.67
C GLU A 7 -22.54 2.42 -1.43
N THR A 8 -22.12 3.68 -1.31
CA THR A 8 -20.86 4.18 -1.89
C THR A 8 -19.66 3.47 -1.28
N LEU A 9 -19.59 3.32 0.04
CA LEU A 9 -18.50 2.61 0.72
C LEU A 9 -18.47 1.11 0.37
N ARG A 10 -19.63 0.46 0.32
CA ARG A 10 -19.74 -0.97 -0.09
C ARG A 10 -19.23 -1.17 -1.51
N ARG A 11 -19.58 -0.26 -2.42
CA ARG A 11 -19.13 -0.30 -3.80
C ARG A 11 -17.64 0.00 -3.94
N LEU A 12 -17.12 1.02 -3.26
CA LEU A 12 -15.68 1.28 -3.23
C LEU A 12 -14.91 0.04 -2.75
N ALA A 13 -15.41 -0.64 -1.71
CA ALA A 13 -14.82 -1.88 -1.22
C ALA A 13 -14.86 -3.02 -2.27
N ALA A 14 -15.96 -3.15 -3.02
CA ALA A 14 -16.06 -4.14 -4.10
C ALA A 14 -15.10 -3.84 -5.27
N TYR A 15 -14.97 -2.58 -5.67
CA TYR A 15 -14.03 -2.15 -6.72
C TYR A 15 -12.58 -2.37 -6.26
N ARG A 16 -12.29 -2.06 -5.00
CA ARG A 16 -10.98 -2.30 -4.38
C ARG A 16 -10.62 -3.79 -4.34
N ALA A 17 -11.55 -4.66 -3.96
CA ALA A 17 -11.29 -6.11 -3.95
C ALA A 17 -10.92 -6.64 -5.35
N VAL A 18 -11.51 -6.07 -6.40
CA VAL A 18 -11.17 -6.40 -7.79
C VAL A 18 -9.76 -5.91 -8.14
N VAL A 19 -9.44 -4.66 -7.81
CA VAL A 19 -8.12 -4.07 -8.06
C VAL A 19 -7.03 -4.90 -7.35
N ASP A 20 -7.25 -5.26 -6.09
CA ASP A 20 -6.33 -6.06 -5.29
C ASP A 20 -6.09 -7.46 -5.92
N ASP A 21 -7.14 -8.11 -6.44
CA ASP A 21 -7.04 -9.41 -7.12
C ASP A 21 -6.21 -9.33 -8.42
N PHE A 22 -6.41 -8.29 -9.23
CA PHE A 22 -5.60 -8.07 -10.44
C PHE A 22 -4.13 -7.80 -10.11
N ILE A 23 -3.86 -7.01 -9.07
CA ILE A 23 -2.48 -6.71 -8.62
C ILE A 23 -1.77 -8.00 -8.23
N VAL A 24 -2.40 -8.85 -7.42
CA VAL A 24 -1.83 -10.12 -6.98
C VAL A 24 -1.61 -11.08 -8.16
N LYS A 25 -2.56 -11.17 -9.10
CA LYS A 25 -2.45 -12.04 -10.29
C LYS A 25 -1.31 -11.63 -11.22
N ALA A 26 -1.04 -10.33 -11.33
CA ALA A 26 0.08 -9.79 -12.10
C ALA A 26 1.42 -9.83 -11.32
N GLY A 27 1.46 -10.45 -10.14
CA GLY A 27 2.67 -10.57 -9.32
C GLY A 27 3.08 -9.28 -8.61
N GLY A 28 2.18 -8.30 -8.55
CA GLY A 28 2.36 -7.07 -7.78
C GLY A 28 1.98 -7.25 -6.30
N ARG A 29 2.38 -6.27 -5.49
CA ARG A 29 2.05 -6.19 -4.06
C ARG A 29 1.38 -4.86 -3.77
N VAL A 30 0.21 -4.89 -3.15
CA VAL A 30 -0.38 -3.70 -2.53
C VAL A 30 0.46 -3.34 -1.32
N PHE A 31 1.02 -2.15 -1.35
CA PHE A 31 2.01 -1.74 -0.38
C PHE A 31 1.39 -0.83 0.70
N ASN A 32 0.62 0.18 0.29
CA ASN A 32 -0.05 1.10 1.21
C ASN A 32 -1.38 1.55 0.60
N THR A 33 -2.33 1.96 1.45
CA THR A 33 -3.58 2.58 0.98
C THR A 33 -3.90 3.82 1.80
N ALA A 34 -4.11 4.94 1.12
CA ALA A 34 -4.44 6.22 1.73
C ALA A 34 -5.85 6.62 1.32
N GLY A 35 -6.83 6.36 2.19
CA GLY A 35 -8.24 6.56 1.87
C GLY A 35 -8.71 5.60 0.77
N ASP A 36 -9.07 6.16 -0.38
CA ASP A 36 -9.47 5.47 -1.60
C ASP A 36 -8.29 5.19 -2.56
N ALA A 37 -7.13 5.80 -2.33
CA ALA A 37 -5.93 5.56 -3.13
C ALA A 37 -5.24 4.24 -2.73
N VAL A 38 -4.78 3.51 -3.75
CA VAL A 38 -4.02 2.26 -3.60
C VAL A 38 -2.64 2.46 -4.20
N LEU A 39 -1.60 2.19 -3.41
CA LEU A 39 -0.22 2.14 -3.88
C LEU A 39 0.22 0.69 -4.01
N ALA A 40 0.67 0.32 -5.20
CA ALA A 40 1.14 -1.03 -5.49
C ALA A 40 2.50 -0.99 -6.19
N GLU A 41 3.34 -1.97 -5.87
CA GLU A 41 4.63 -2.18 -6.52
C GLU A 41 4.58 -3.44 -7.39
N PHE A 42 5.38 -3.44 -8.45
CA PHE A 42 5.51 -4.55 -9.38
C PHE A 42 6.98 -4.80 -9.69
N PRO A 43 7.39 -6.08 -9.84
CA PRO A 43 8.75 -6.40 -10.27
C PRO A 43 9.02 -6.07 -11.75
N SER A 44 7.96 -5.78 -12.53
CA SER A 44 8.05 -5.50 -13.97
C SER A 44 7.13 -4.35 -14.37
N ALA A 45 7.68 -3.36 -15.07
CA ALA A 45 6.92 -2.23 -15.63
C ALA A 45 5.87 -2.69 -16.66
N VAL A 46 6.17 -3.77 -17.40
CA VAL A 46 5.23 -4.34 -18.38
C VAL A 46 4.03 -4.95 -17.67
N GLU A 47 4.25 -5.71 -16.59
CA GLU A 47 3.17 -6.32 -15.82
C GLU A 47 2.35 -5.26 -15.07
N ALA A 48 2.99 -4.19 -14.58
CA ALA A 48 2.29 -3.04 -14.00
C ALA A 48 1.32 -2.39 -15.00
N VAL A 49 1.76 -2.15 -16.24
CA VAL A 49 0.93 -1.53 -17.27
C VAL A 49 -0.19 -2.48 -17.73
N ARG A 50 0.09 -3.78 -17.91
CA ARG A 50 -0.94 -4.78 -18.23
C ARG A 50 -2.01 -4.84 -17.15
N CYS A 51 -1.60 -4.95 -15.89
CA CYS A 51 -2.48 -4.97 -14.74
C CYS A 51 -3.37 -3.70 -14.70
N ALA A 52 -2.77 -2.53 -14.92
CA ALA A 52 -3.52 -1.27 -14.94
C ALA A 52 -4.58 -1.22 -16.05
N ILE A 53 -4.28 -1.74 -17.25
CA ILE A 53 -5.24 -1.84 -18.36
C ILE A 53 -6.38 -2.79 -17.97
N ASP A 54 -6.05 -3.99 -17.50
CA ASP A 54 -7.03 -5.00 -17.13
C ASP A 54 -7.97 -4.47 -16.02
N VAL A 55 -7.40 -3.79 -15.01
CA VAL A 55 -8.17 -3.11 -13.97
C VAL A 55 -9.13 -2.09 -14.58
N GLN A 56 -8.66 -1.15 -15.40
CA GLN A 56 -9.51 -0.12 -15.98
C GLN A 56 -10.64 -0.71 -16.84
N GLU A 57 -10.37 -1.75 -17.63
CA GLU A 57 -11.39 -2.43 -18.43
C GLU A 57 -12.42 -3.16 -17.56
N SER A 58 -11.95 -3.81 -16.50
CA SER A 58 -12.81 -4.54 -15.56
C SER A 58 -13.71 -3.58 -14.76
N LEU A 59 -13.17 -2.44 -14.32
CA LEU A 59 -13.94 -1.42 -13.62
C LEU A 59 -14.91 -0.71 -14.56
N ARG A 60 -14.51 -0.42 -15.80
CA ARG A 60 -15.40 0.12 -16.85
C ARG A 60 -16.59 -0.79 -17.09
N THR A 61 -16.36 -2.10 -17.20
CA THR A 61 -17.43 -3.09 -17.40
C THR A 61 -18.40 -3.13 -16.22
N ARG A 62 -17.90 -3.07 -14.98
CA ARG A 62 -18.75 -3.01 -13.78
C ARG A 62 -19.52 -1.70 -13.67
N ASN A 63 -18.94 -0.57 -14.10
CA ASN A 63 -19.62 0.71 -14.12
C ASN A 63 -20.87 0.72 -15.01
N LEU A 64 -20.92 -0.12 -16.06
CA LEU A 64 -22.11 -0.24 -16.93
C LEU A 64 -23.35 -0.76 -16.19
N ALA A 65 -23.18 -1.42 -15.04
CA ALA A 65 -24.29 -1.86 -14.19
C ALA A 65 -24.94 -0.71 -13.39
N TYR A 66 -24.38 0.51 -13.46
CA TYR A 66 -24.83 1.66 -12.68
C TYR A 66 -25.15 2.87 -13.58
N PRO A 67 -26.11 3.73 -13.19
CA PRO A 67 -26.35 4.99 -13.89
C PRO A 67 -25.13 5.91 -13.78
N ALA A 68 -24.94 6.79 -14.77
CA ALA A 68 -23.75 7.66 -14.86
C ALA A 68 -23.47 8.48 -13.59
N SER A 69 -24.51 8.95 -12.90
CA SER A 69 -24.39 9.70 -11.63
C SER A 69 -23.81 8.90 -10.47
N ARG A 70 -23.75 7.56 -10.62
CA ARG A 70 -23.28 6.62 -9.61
C ARG A 70 -22.04 5.86 -10.07
N GLN A 71 -21.46 6.14 -11.24
CA GLN A 71 -20.25 5.44 -11.69
C GLN A 71 -19.01 5.93 -10.93
N MET A 72 -18.08 5.01 -10.62
CA MET A 72 -16.82 5.32 -9.96
C MET A 72 -15.68 5.15 -10.95
N THR A 73 -15.01 6.26 -11.27
CA THR A 73 -13.86 6.25 -12.17
C THR A 73 -12.59 6.37 -11.37
N PHE A 74 -11.59 5.57 -11.76
CA PHE A 74 -10.29 5.53 -11.09
C PHE A 74 -9.23 6.05 -12.05
N ARG A 75 -8.19 6.66 -11.48
CA ARG A 75 -7.02 7.13 -12.20
C ARG A 75 -5.83 6.30 -11.78
N ILE A 76 -4.91 6.06 -12.71
CA ILE A 76 -3.72 5.25 -12.44
C ILE A 76 -2.49 6.01 -12.92
N GLY A 77 -1.49 6.11 -12.04
CA GLY A 77 -0.16 6.65 -12.33
C GLY A 77 0.90 5.56 -12.15
N ILE A 78 1.82 5.43 -13.10
CA ILE A 78 2.88 4.41 -13.06
C ILE A 78 4.24 5.06 -13.29
N SER A 79 5.17 4.81 -12.37
CA SER A 79 6.56 5.24 -12.47
C SER A 79 7.51 4.10 -12.14
N ILE A 80 8.76 4.23 -12.60
CA ILE A 80 9.89 3.42 -12.18
C ILE A 80 10.83 4.34 -11.41
N GLY A 81 11.36 3.87 -10.30
CA GLY A 81 12.38 4.60 -9.54
C GLY A 81 12.87 3.76 -8.37
N ASP A 82 14.01 4.17 -7.83
CA ASP A 82 14.54 3.57 -6.61
C ASP A 82 13.65 3.96 -5.42
N VAL A 83 13.28 2.94 -4.64
CA VAL A 83 12.44 3.09 -3.47
C VAL A 83 13.08 2.34 -2.30
N VAL A 84 12.98 2.90 -1.12
CA VAL A 84 13.46 2.31 0.12
C VAL A 84 12.27 1.98 0.98
N GLU A 85 12.14 0.71 1.36
CA GLU A 85 11.13 0.26 2.33
C GLU A 85 11.61 0.60 3.74
N ARG A 86 10.83 1.41 4.45
CA ARG A 86 11.10 1.79 5.84
C ARG A 86 9.79 1.81 6.61
N ASP A 87 9.72 1.04 7.71
CA ASP A 87 8.54 0.97 8.58
C ASP A 87 7.23 0.56 7.87
N GLY A 88 7.34 -0.23 6.80
CA GLY A 88 6.20 -0.61 5.96
C GLY A 88 5.66 0.54 5.11
N ASP A 89 6.42 1.63 4.95
CA ASP A 89 6.19 2.67 3.94
C ASP A 89 7.28 2.67 2.84
N LEU A 90 6.93 3.06 1.60
CA LEU A 90 7.85 3.12 0.45
C LEU A 90 8.22 4.57 0.28
N LEU A 91 9.47 4.88 0.57
CA LEU A 91 10.02 6.22 0.45
C LEU A 91 10.91 6.29 -0.78
N GLY A 92 10.61 7.22 -1.67
CA GLY A 92 11.42 7.44 -2.86
C GLY A 92 10.74 8.35 -3.85
N ASP A 93 11.54 8.96 -4.73
CA ASP A 93 11.03 9.85 -5.77
C ASP A 93 10.08 9.11 -6.71
N GLY A 94 10.30 7.81 -6.95
CA GLY A 94 9.41 6.97 -7.75
C GLY A 94 7.96 6.95 -7.25
N VAL A 95 7.74 6.92 -5.93
CA VAL A 95 6.39 6.94 -5.33
C VAL A 95 5.75 8.31 -5.49
N ASN A 96 6.52 9.37 -5.24
CA ASN A 96 6.05 10.74 -5.40
C ASN A 96 5.67 11.03 -6.86
N ILE A 97 6.48 10.58 -7.83
CA ILE A 97 6.21 10.73 -9.25
C ILE A 97 4.94 9.96 -9.64
N ALA A 98 4.80 8.70 -9.21
CA ALA A 98 3.62 7.88 -9.53
C ALA A 98 2.32 8.53 -9.03
N ALA A 99 2.30 9.04 -7.80
CA ALA A 99 1.14 9.75 -7.26
C ALA A 99 0.80 11.03 -8.05
N ARG A 100 1.79 11.71 -8.63
CA ARG A 100 1.55 12.90 -9.46
C ARG A 100 1.04 12.54 -10.84
N LEU A 101 1.57 11.47 -11.43
CA LEU A 101 1.07 10.93 -12.69
C LEU A 101 -0.39 10.50 -12.56
N GLU A 102 -0.79 9.89 -11.44
CA GLU A 102 -2.21 9.58 -11.16
C GLU A 102 -3.09 10.83 -11.25
N GLY A 103 -2.66 11.93 -10.62
CA GLY A 103 -3.38 13.20 -10.66
C GLY A 103 -3.49 13.82 -12.06
N LEU A 104 -2.58 13.49 -12.99
CA LEU A 104 -2.59 13.95 -14.38
C LEU A 104 -3.44 13.08 -15.30
N ALA A 105 -3.73 11.83 -14.91
CA ALA A 105 -4.54 10.93 -15.72
C ALA A 105 -5.98 11.44 -15.84
N GLN A 106 -6.59 11.22 -17.01
CA GLN A 106 -8.03 11.43 -17.16
C GLN A 106 -8.81 10.39 -16.33
N PRO A 107 -10.06 10.67 -15.93
CA PRO A 107 -10.90 9.68 -15.26
C PRO A 107 -11.02 8.39 -16.09
N GLY A 108 -10.70 7.22 -15.49
CA GLY A 108 -10.64 5.94 -16.21
C GLY A 108 -9.39 5.77 -17.09
N GLY A 109 -8.46 6.71 -17.04
CA GLY A 109 -7.21 6.73 -17.79
C GLY A 109 -6.00 6.33 -16.97
N LEU A 110 -4.88 6.25 -17.67
CA LEU A 110 -3.59 5.83 -17.15
C LEU A 110 -2.53 6.85 -17.59
N CYS A 111 -1.64 7.22 -16.68
CA CYS A 111 -0.49 8.07 -16.99
C CYS A 111 0.81 7.39 -16.55
N VAL A 112 1.82 7.41 -17.42
CA VAL A 112 3.12 6.76 -17.18
C VAL A 112 4.27 7.74 -17.37
N SER A 113 5.34 7.55 -16.60
CA SER A 113 6.61 8.26 -16.83
C SER A 113 7.27 7.81 -18.14
N ARG A 114 8.21 8.61 -18.65
CA ARG A 114 9.07 8.22 -19.78
C ARG A 114 9.77 6.87 -19.58
N ALA A 115 10.33 6.63 -18.40
CA ALA A 115 11.03 5.38 -18.11
C ALA A 115 10.11 4.15 -18.25
N VAL A 116 8.85 4.26 -17.83
CA VAL A 116 7.85 3.19 -18.03
C VAL A 116 7.51 3.05 -19.50
N TRP A 117 7.24 4.16 -20.20
CA TRP A 117 6.91 4.17 -21.62
C TRP A 117 8.00 3.48 -22.47
N GLU A 118 9.28 3.79 -22.23
CA GLU A 118 10.41 3.17 -22.94
C GLU A 118 10.45 1.63 -22.75
N GLN A 119 10.05 1.14 -21.57
CA GLN A 119 10.01 -0.29 -21.27
C GLN A 119 8.86 -1.04 -21.95
N VAL A 120 7.75 -0.35 -22.29
CA VAL A 120 6.51 -0.97 -22.78
C VAL A 120 6.21 -0.67 -24.25
N ALA A 121 6.70 0.44 -24.81
CA ALA A 121 6.35 0.92 -26.16
C ALA A 121 6.57 -0.13 -27.27
N ASN A 122 7.59 -0.97 -27.12
CA ASN A 122 7.92 -2.03 -28.10
C ASN A 122 7.37 -3.42 -27.73
N LYS A 123 6.71 -3.55 -26.57
CA LYS A 123 6.27 -4.84 -26.01
C LYS A 123 4.75 -4.98 -25.91
N MET A 124 4.00 -3.89 -26.13
CA MET A 124 2.56 -3.84 -26.01
C MET A 124 1.93 -3.08 -27.17
N SER A 125 0.82 -3.59 -27.72
CA SER A 125 0.07 -2.96 -28.79
C SER A 125 -0.91 -1.91 -28.26
N VAL A 126 -0.40 -0.91 -27.52
CA VAL A 126 -1.18 0.18 -26.92
C VAL A 126 -0.62 1.54 -27.33
N GLN A 127 -1.49 2.51 -27.61
CA GLN A 127 -1.10 3.83 -28.08
C GLN A 127 -1.06 4.83 -26.93
N PHE A 128 0.15 5.31 -26.61
CA PHE A 128 0.33 6.37 -25.63
C PHE A 128 0.35 7.75 -26.31
N ALA A 129 -0.39 8.71 -25.74
CA ALA A 129 -0.30 10.12 -26.10
C ALA A 129 0.80 10.79 -25.28
N ASP A 130 1.77 11.40 -25.95
CA ASP A 130 2.81 12.22 -25.31
C ASP A 130 2.18 13.53 -24.81
N ILE A 131 2.30 13.80 -23.51
CA ILE A 131 1.82 15.03 -22.86
C ILE A 131 2.96 15.96 -22.41
N GLY A 132 4.20 15.64 -22.76
CA GLY A 132 5.38 16.46 -22.53
C GLY A 132 5.87 16.48 -21.07
N GLU A 133 6.72 17.46 -20.78
CA GLU A 133 7.32 17.69 -19.47
C GLU A 133 6.30 18.28 -18.49
N GLN A 134 6.17 17.67 -17.31
CA GLN A 134 5.25 18.05 -16.26
C GLN A 134 6.02 18.53 -15.04
N GLU A 135 5.75 19.76 -14.59
CA GLU A 135 6.31 20.27 -13.35
C GLU A 135 5.56 19.68 -12.15
N VAL A 136 6.30 19.07 -11.22
CA VAL A 136 5.73 18.45 -10.03
C VAL A 136 6.38 19.03 -8.78
N LYS A 137 5.56 19.34 -7.77
CA LYS A 137 6.03 19.93 -6.51
C LYS A 137 7.05 19.00 -5.83
N ASN A 138 8.14 19.58 -5.36
CA ASN A 138 9.25 18.92 -4.66
C ASN A 138 10.13 17.99 -5.52
N ILE A 139 10.07 18.09 -6.86
CA ILE A 139 11.05 17.44 -7.75
C ILE A 139 11.73 18.53 -8.59
N PRO A 140 13.07 18.64 -8.55
CA PRO A 140 13.80 19.73 -9.22
C PRO A 140 13.79 19.60 -10.75
N THR A 141 13.57 18.41 -11.28
CA THR A 141 13.51 18.12 -12.72
C THR A 141 12.08 17.81 -13.15
N PRO A 142 11.57 18.44 -14.23
CA PRO A 142 10.29 18.08 -14.82
C PRO A 142 10.24 16.59 -15.17
N VAL A 143 9.06 15.99 -15.03
CA VAL A 143 8.83 14.58 -15.38
C VAL A 143 8.08 14.54 -16.70
N HIS A 144 8.68 13.92 -17.69
CA HIS A 144 8.01 13.67 -18.95
C HIS A 144 7.00 12.52 -18.82
N ALA A 145 5.77 12.77 -19.27
CA ALA A 145 4.65 11.86 -19.06
C ALA A 145 3.94 11.48 -20.36
N TYR A 146 3.35 10.29 -20.36
CA TYR A 146 2.57 9.73 -21.45
C TYR A 146 1.22 9.26 -20.91
N MET A 147 0.16 9.39 -21.69
CA MET A 147 -1.21 9.05 -21.28
C MET A 147 -1.81 7.96 -22.15
N LEU A 148 -2.52 7.02 -21.53
CA LEU A 148 -3.36 6.02 -22.20
C LEU A 148 -4.83 6.26 -21.82
N SER A 149 -5.69 6.37 -22.83
CA SER A 149 -7.14 6.48 -22.66
C SER A 149 -7.82 5.18 -23.08
N LEU A 150 -8.51 4.52 -22.14
CA LEU A 150 -9.21 3.25 -22.36
C LEU A 150 -10.73 3.51 -22.41
N GLY A 151 -11.23 4.01 -23.54
CA GLY A 151 -12.66 4.36 -23.71
C GLY A 151 -12.99 5.02 -25.06
N ALA A 152 -14.27 5.18 -25.38
CA ALA A 152 -14.78 5.67 -26.67
C ALA A 152 -14.32 7.09 -27.07
N ASP A 153 -13.70 7.83 -26.15
CA ASP A 153 -13.02 9.11 -26.43
C ASP A 153 -11.57 8.93 -26.94
N ALA A 154 -11.13 7.70 -27.23
CA ALA A 154 -9.94 7.43 -28.04
C ALA A 154 -10.02 8.08 -29.45
N ALA A 155 -11.21 8.55 -29.85
CA ALA A 155 -11.45 9.38 -31.02
C ALA A 155 -11.55 10.89 -30.71
N ALA A 156 -10.77 11.41 -29.77
CA ALA A 156 -10.52 12.84 -29.68
C ALA A 156 -9.04 13.11 -29.38
N THR A 157 -8.18 12.76 -30.35
CA THR A 157 -6.86 13.38 -30.43
C THR A 157 -7.07 14.89 -30.53
N PRO A 158 -6.51 15.73 -29.64
CA PRO A 158 -6.28 17.12 -30.02
C PRO A 158 -5.25 17.05 -31.13
N LYS A 159 -5.74 17.10 -32.37
CA LYS A 159 -4.95 17.21 -33.58
C LYS A 159 -4.06 18.45 -33.39
N GLN A 160 -2.79 18.24 -33.07
CA GLN A 160 -1.78 19.29 -33.12
C GLN A 160 -1.87 19.91 -34.51
N ALA A 161 -2.42 21.12 -34.58
CA ALA A 161 -2.38 21.91 -35.79
C ALA A 161 -0.90 22.21 -36.07
N PRO A 162 -0.43 21.99 -37.30
CA PRO A 162 0.99 22.14 -37.61
C PRO A 162 1.40 23.60 -37.40
N ALA A 163 2.56 23.77 -36.78
CA ALA A 163 3.21 25.06 -36.56
C ALA A 163 3.21 25.89 -37.86
N ARG A 164 2.39 26.94 -37.90
CA ARG A 164 2.44 27.94 -38.97
C ARG A 164 3.67 28.81 -38.74
N LYS A 165 4.62 28.72 -39.68
CA LYS A 165 5.73 29.66 -39.83
C LYS A 165 5.19 31.10 -39.85
N PRO A 166 5.81 32.06 -39.14
CA PRO A 166 5.43 33.46 -39.29
C PRO A 166 6.03 33.99 -40.60
N SER A 167 5.19 34.57 -41.45
CA SER A 167 5.62 35.44 -42.54
C SER A 167 4.99 36.84 -42.34
N PRO A 168 5.68 37.90 -42.77
CA PRO A 168 5.57 39.22 -42.18
C PRO A 168 4.42 40.02 -42.81
N LYS A 169 3.70 40.81 -41.99
CA LYS A 169 2.90 41.93 -42.50
C LYS A 169 3.13 43.20 -41.68
N GLN A 170 3.45 44.22 -42.45
CA GLN A 170 3.74 45.62 -42.17
C GLN A 170 2.57 46.41 -41.53
N PRO A 171 2.82 47.66 -41.09
CA PRO A 171 2.24 48.24 -39.89
C PRO A 171 0.94 48.98 -40.16
N ARG A 172 0.12 49.15 -39.10
CA ARG A 172 -0.92 50.18 -39.06
C ARG A 172 -0.90 50.84 -37.68
N ASP A 173 -0.18 51.94 -37.61
CA ASP A 173 -0.50 53.20 -36.93
C ASP A 173 -1.65 53.15 -35.90
N ILE A 174 -1.28 52.83 -34.65
CA ILE A 174 -2.08 53.16 -33.46
C ILE A 174 -1.16 53.81 -32.41
N ALA A 175 -0.25 54.65 -32.89
CA ALA A 175 0.65 55.45 -32.07
C ALA A 175 -0.04 56.78 -31.72
N TRP A 176 -1.01 56.76 -30.80
CA TRP A 176 -1.23 57.93 -29.93
C TRP A 176 -1.97 57.67 -28.59
N PRO A 177 -2.88 56.68 -28.42
CA PRO A 177 -3.61 56.61 -27.15
C PRO A 177 -2.85 55.90 -26.01
N ILE A 178 -1.77 55.16 -26.28
CA ILE A 178 -1.04 54.39 -25.26
C ILE A 178 -0.11 55.27 -24.39
N ALA A 179 0.43 56.36 -24.95
CA ALA A 179 1.38 57.22 -24.23
C ALA A 179 0.73 58.00 -23.06
N ILE A 180 -0.56 58.34 -23.18
CA ILE A 180 -1.29 59.13 -22.18
C ILE A 180 -1.66 58.27 -20.96
N ILE A 181 -1.95 56.97 -21.17
CA ILE A 181 -2.29 56.03 -20.10
C ILE A 181 -1.02 55.62 -19.33
N ALA A 182 0.11 55.45 -20.01
CA ALA A 182 1.37 55.09 -19.36
C ALA A 182 1.90 56.21 -18.43
N ALA A 183 1.74 57.48 -18.83
CA ALA A 183 2.17 58.62 -18.02
C ALA A 183 1.33 58.80 -16.74
N SER A 184 0.03 58.53 -16.79
CA SER A 184 -0.87 58.67 -15.63
C SER A 184 -0.68 57.55 -14.60
N VAL A 185 -0.38 56.32 -15.05
CA VAL A 185 -0.04 55.20 -14.13
C VAL A 185 1.31 55.44 -13.44
N ALA A 186 2.32 55.96 -14.15
CA ALA A 186 3.62 56.24 -13.57
C ALA A 186 3.56 57.29 -12.44
N VAL A 187 2.74 58.34 -12.60
CA VAL A 187 2.56 59.38 -11.57
C VAL A 187 1.89 58.82 -10.31
N LEU A 188 0.89 57.94 -10.46
CA LEU A 188 0.22 57.30 -9.32
C LEU A 188 1.13 56.32 -8.56
N VAL A 189 1.97 55.59 -9.28
CA VAL A 189 2.95 54.67 -8.67
C VAL A 189 4.02 55.45 -7.91
N VAL A 190 4.55 56.54 -8.49
CA VAL A 190 5.56 57.37 -7.83
C VAL A 190 4.97 58.07 -6.59
N ALA A 191 3.73 58.58 -6.67
CA ALA A 191 3.05 59.17 -5.52
C ALA A 191 2.78 58.14 -4.40
N GLY A 192 2.39 56.91 -4.76
CA GLY A 192 2.18 55.82 -3.80
C GLY A 192 3.47 55.35 -3.12
N ILE A 193 4.57 55.25 -3.88
CA ILE A 193 5.89 54.91 -3.33
C ILE A 193 6.39 56.04 -2.40
N LEU A 194 6.22 57.30 -2.79
CA LEU A 194 6.62 58.44 -1.94
C LEU A 194 5.81 58.48 -0.64
N TYR A 195 4.50 58.23 -0.71
CA TYR A 195 3.62 58.15 0.45
C TYR A 195 4.05 57.02 1.40
N PHE A 196 4.37 55.84 0.86
CA PHE A 196 4.74 54.67 1.66
C PHE A 196 6.12 54.82 2.34
N VAL A 197 7.09 55.44 1.65
CA VAL A 197 8.45 55.62 2.18
C VAL A 197 8.53 56.74 3.24
N VAL A 198 7.69 57.79 3.13
CA VAL A 198 7.73 58.92 4.07
C VAL A 198 6.96 58.64 5.36
N LEU A 199 5.91 57.79 5.34
CA LEU A 199 5.04 57.55 6.51
C LEU A 199 5.44 56.33 7.37
N HIS A 200 6.33 55.45 6.90
CA HIS A 200 6.75 54.26 7.64
C HIS A 200 8.28 54.10 7.72
N PRO A 201 9.00 54.93 8.51
CA PRO A 201 10.41 54.68 8.76
C PRO A 201 10.55 53.59 9.84
N GLY A 202 11.12 52.44 9.45
CA GLY A 202 11.70 51.48 10.40
C GLY A 202 10.76 50.37 10.88
N ARG A 203 10.67 49.28 10.11
CA ARG A 203 10.47 47.94 10.67
C ARG A 203 11.37 46.95 9.94
N GLU A 204 12.46 46.59 10.60
CA GLU A 204 13.38 45.55 10.19
C GLU A 204 12.63 44.24 9.93
N HIS A 205 13.02 43.55 8.85
CA HIS A 205 12.52 42.23 8.50
C HIS A 205 12.97 41.19 9.54
N ARG A 206 12.14 40.95 10.56
CA ARG A 206 12.08 39.61 11.18
C ARG A 206 11.25 38.72 10.25
N ALA A 207 11.95 37.86 9.50
CA ALA A 207 11.35 36.77 8.77
C ALA A 207 10.50 35.92 9.75
N ALA A 208 9.18 35.96 9.56
CA ALA A 208 8.28 35.09 10.27
C ALA A 208 8.53 33.65 9.78
N ARG A 209 9.16 32.84 10.63
CA ARG A 209 9.21 31.39 10.46
C ARG A 209 7.78 30.87 10.67
N ALA A 210 7.19 30.30 9.62
CA ALA A 210 5.90 29.64 9.71
C ALA A 210 5.97 28.44 10.66
N PRO A 211 4.91 28.12 11.43
CA PRO A 211 4.92 26.99 12.34
C PRO A 211 4.80 25.68 11.54
N GLU A 212 5.90 24.95 11.47
CA GLU A 212 5.98 23.58 10.99
C GLU A 212 5.75 22.63 12.18
N ALA A 213 4.51 22.48 12.68
CA ALA A 213 4.21 21.54 13.76
C ALA A 213 2.71 21.21 13.81
N PRO A 214 2.29 20.10 13.16
CA PRO A 214 1.91 18.91 13.96
C PRO A 214 2.37 17.55 13.38
N ALA A 215 2.80 17.48 12.11
CA ALA A 215 3.07 16.21 11.44
C ALA A 215 4.44 15.60 11.82
N VAL A 216 5.49 16.43 11.91
CA VAL A 216 6.86 15.98 12.24
C VAL A 216 6.93 15.44 13.67
N ALA A 217 6.32 16.14 14.63
CA ALA A 217 6.25 15.69 16.02
C ALA A 217 5.46 14.37 16.17
N ALA A 218 4.42 14.14 15.35
CA ALA A 218 3.68 12.89 15.35
C ALA A 218 4.50 11.73 14.74
N ALA A 219 5.26 12.01 13.66
CA ALA A 219 6.16 11.06 13.04
C ALA A 219 7.32 10.68 13.97
N GLU A 220 7.92 11.66 14.65
CA GLU A 220 8.99 11.44 15.64
C GLU A 220 8.49 10.65 16.86
N ARG A 221 7.32 10.98 17.40
CA ARG A 221 6.71 10.20 18.51
C ARG A 221 6.39 8.76 18.10
N ARG A 222 5.94 8.55 16.85
CA ARG A 222 5.71 7.20 16.30
C ARG A 222 7.03 6.45 16.13
N ALA A 223 8.07 7.09 15.59
CA ALA A 223 9.39 6.50 15.43
C ALA A 223 10.02 6.13 16.79
N GLN A 224 9.89 6.99 17.80
CA GLN A 224 10.34 6.70 19.16
C GLN A 224 9.54 5.57 19.82
N ALA A 225 8.23 5.48 19.59
CA ALA A 225 7.40 4.38 20.10
C ALA A 225 7.73 3.04 19.43
N VAL A 226 8.09 3.04 18.14
CA VAL A 226 8.52 1.83 17.40
C VAL A 226 9.92 1.39 17.86
N ALA A 227 10.86 2.32 18.00
CA ALA A 227 12.21 2.03 18.52
C ALA A 227 12.16 1.50 19.96
N ALA A 228 11.25 2.01 20.80
CA ALA A 228 11.07 1.51 22.17
C ALA A 228 10.56 0.05 22.20
N ARG A 229 9.72 -0.38 21.25
CA ARG A 229 9.27 -1.78 21.13
C ARG A 229 10.38 -2.72 20.67
N GLN A 230 11.35 -2.23 19.88
CA GLN A 230 12.50 -3.01 19.40
C GLN A 230 13.56 -3.28 20.48
N ALA A 231 13.37 -2.79 21.72
CA ALA A 231 14.26 -3.04 22.85
C ALA A 231 13.68 -4.02 23.88
N GLU A 232 12.51 -4.61 23.61
CA GLU A 232 11.85 -5.53 24.55
C GLU A 232 12.59 -6.89 24.60
N PRO A 233 12.77 -7.48 25.80
CA PRO A 233 13.34 -8.81 25.92
C PRO A 233 12.35 -9.87 25.40
N VAL A 234 12.89 -10.96 24.86
CA VAL A 234 12.08 -12.09 24.42
C VAL A 234 11.41 -12.77 25.63
N VAL A 235 10.08 -12.75 25.67
CA VAL A 235 9.28 -13.53 26.62
C VAL A 235 8.54 -14.63 25.84
N PRO A 236 8.92 -15.92 25.98
CA PRO A 236 8.36 -17.02 25.18
C PRO A 236 6.85 -17.09 25.16
N GLU A 237 6.18 -16.79 26.28
CA GLU A 237 4.74 -16.83 26.46
C GLU A 237 4.00 -15.76 25.64
N THR A 238 4.70 -14.72 25.21
CA THR A 238 4.13 -13.58 24.46
C THR A 238 4.37 -13.64 22.95
N ILE A 239 5.16 -14.63 22.49
CA ILE A 239 5.47 -14.79 21.08
C ILE A 239 4.18 -15.21 20.36
N PRO A 240 3.72 -14.43 19.37
CA PRO A 240 2.50 -14.73 18.63
C PRO A 240 2.78 -15.83 17.58
N LEU A 241 1.72 -16.48 17.08
CA LEU A 241 1.77 -17.39 15.92
C LEU A 241 2.61 -18.66 16.11
N ILE A 242 3.07 -18.95 17.33
CA ILE A 242 3.78 -20.19 17.65
C ILE A 242 2.89 -21.13 18.47
N GLY A 243 3.08 -22.44 18.27
CA GLY A 243 2.40 -23.46 19.06
C GLY A 243 3.12 -23.73 20.39
N GLU A 244 2.45 -24.42 21.31
CA GLU A 244 3.07 -24.81 22.61
C GLU A 244 4.34 -25.66 22.46
N ARG A 245 4.43 -26.48 21.41
CA ARG A 245 5.63 -27.28 21.15
C ARG A 245 6.82 -26.39 20.79
N GLU A 246 6.63 -25.45 19.88
CA GLU A 246 7.64 -24.46 19.50
C GLU A 246 7.97 -23.56 20.69
N ARG A 247 6.97 -23.13 21.46
CA ARG A 247 7.16 -22.33 22.68
C ARG A 247 8.06 -23.04 23.68
N GLY A 248 7.80 -24.31 23.94
CA GLY A 248 8.65 -25.15 24.79
C GLY A 248 10.09 -25.28 24.25
N ALA A 249 10.26 -25.45 22.93
CA ALA A 249 11.58 -25.49 22.31
C ALA A 249 12.32 -24.15 22.44
N ILE A 250 11.64 -23.02 22.26
CA ILE A 250 12.22 -21.69 22.43
C ILE A 250 12.66 -21.49 23.89
N LYS A 251 11.79 -21.83 24.84
CA LYS A 251 12.05 -21.71 26.28
C LYS A 251 13.26 -22.54 26.72
N THR A 252 13.38 -23.78 26.24
CA THR A 252 14.45 -24.69 26.67
C THR A 252 15.74 -24.46 25.90
N ASN A 253 15.66 -24.27 24.57
CA ASN A 253 16.84 -24.31 23.70
C ASN A 253 17.30 -22.92 23.26
N TYR A 254 16.38 -21.99 22.94
CA TYR A 254 16.77 -20.67 22.44
C TYR A 254 17.14 -19.70 23.57
N MET A 255 16.39 -19.71 24.68
CA MET A 255 16.66 -18.81 25.82
C MET A 255 18.02 -19.10 26.48
N SER A 256 18.38 -20.37 26.62
CA SER A 256 19.65 -20.81 27.22
C SER A 256 20.82 -20.84 26.23
N ALA A 257 20.56 -20.65 24.94
CA ALA A 257 21.59 -20.76 23.91
C ALA A 257 22.61 -19.61 23.95
N PRO A 258 23.86 -19.87 23.49
CA PRO A 258 24.89 -18.85 23.31
C PRO A 258 24.43 -17.68 22.43
N ASP A 259 25.15 -16.55 22.54
CA ASP A 259 24.93 -15.36 21.73
C ASP A 259 25.11 -15.62 20.22
N HIS A 260 24.87 -14.57 19.41
CA HIS A 260 24.74 -14.69 17.95
C HIS A 260 23.68 -15.72 17.58
N LYS A 261 22.50 -15.51 18.16
CA LYS A 261 21.30 -16.29 17.98
C LYS A 261 20.18 -15.43 17.43
N ALA A 262 19.28 -16.03 16.68
CA ALA A 262 18.11 -15.35 16.18
C ALA A 262 16.92 -16.32 16.09
N LEU A 263 15.73 -15.76 16.15
CA LEU A 263 14.46 -16.47 16.09
C LEU A 263 13.60 -15.86 14.98
N ALA A 264 13.12 -16.70 14.07
CA ALA A 264 12.15 -16.36 13.06
C ALA A 264 10.86 -17.14 13.30
N ILE A 265 9.72 -16.50 13.03
CA ILE A 265 8.38 -17.06 13.19
C ILE A 265 7.59 -16.96 11.90
N SER A 266 6.59 -17.81 11.77
CA SER A 266 5.57 -17.78 10.72
C SER A 266 4.25 -18.26 11.31
N PRO A 267 3.14 -18.12 10.59
CA PRO A 267 1.88 -18.70 11.03
C PRO A 267 1.88 -20.20 11.25
N TYR A 268 2.83 -20.99 10.76
CA TYR A 268 2.76 -22.46 10.95
C TYR A 268 3.96 -23.06 11.65
N ARG A 269 5.09 -22.34 11.69
CA ARG A 269 6.38 -22.83 12.15
C ARG A 269 7.22 -21.69 12.72
N ALA A 270 8.13 -22.05 13.61
CA ALA A 270 9.23 -21.17 14.02
C ALA A 270 10.56 -21.87 13.76
N GLY A 271 11.62 -21.08 13.60
CA GLY A 271 12.97 -21.56 13.45
C GLY A 271 13.95 -20.64 14.17
N PHE A 272 14.92 -21.22 14.86
CA PHE A 272 15.98 -20.46 15.51
C PHE A 272 17.34 -21.09 15.25
N THR A 273 18.38 -20.30 15.46
CA THR A 273 19.79 -20.70 15.43
C THR A 273 20.52 -20.04 16.58
N SER A 274 21.72 -20.53 16.92
CA SER A 274 22.58 -19.94 17.95
C SER A 274 24.04 -20.25 17.71
N GLY A 275 24.93 -19.51 18.39
CA GLY A 275 26.38 -19.72 18.29
C GLY A 275 26.93 -19.44 16.89
N GLN A 276 26.29 -18.53 16.15
CA GLN A 276 26.79 -18.11 14.84
C GLN A 276 27.99 -17.16 14.99
N LYS A 277 28.64 -16.86 13.87
CA LYS A 277 29.80 -15.97 13.86
C LYS A 277 29.45 -14.54 14.25
N ASP A 278 28.28 -14.06 13.82
CA ASP A 278 27.76 -12.72 14.05
C ASP A 278 26.23 -12.72 13.95
N ASP A 279 25.61 -11.59 14.30
CA ASP A 279 24.16 -11.45 14.34
C ASP A 279 23.52 -11.50 12.94
N GLU A 280 24.21 -11.03 11.89
CA GLU A 280 23.69 -11.08 10.51
C GLU A 280 23.60 -12.53 10.00
N THR A 281 24.63 -13.34 10.31
CA THR A 281 24.62 -14.77 10.03
C THR A 281 23.53 -15.47 10.83
N ALA A 282 23.32 -15.07 12.09
CA ALA A 282 22.23 -15.60 12.92
C ALA A 282 20.85 -15.30 12.34
N LYS A 283 20.60 -14.05 11.92
CA LYS A 283 19.33 -13.65 11.27
C LYS A 283 19.03 -14.51 10.05
N THR A 284 20.01 -14.61 9.14
CA THR A 284 19.86 -15.36 7.89
C THR A 284 19.59 -16.84 8.18
N ALA A 285 20.38 -17.47 9.06
CA ALA A 285 20.22 -18.88 9.38
C ALA A 285 18.92 -19.19 10.15
N ALA A 286 18.40 -18.27 10.97
CA ALA A 286 17.09 -18.41 11.60
C ALA A 286 15.94 -18.36 10.59
N MET A 287 16.00 -17.42 9.63
CA MET A 287 15.04 -17.33 8.53
C MET A 287 15.03 -18.60 7.69
N ASP A 288 16.20 -19.11 7.31
CA ASP A 288 16.32 -20.36 6.56
C ASP A 288 15.82 -21.57 7.36
N SER A 289 16.07 -21.60 8.67
CA SER A 289 15.58 -22.66 9.57
C SER A 289 14.05 -22.68 9.62
N CYS A 290 13.42 -21.50 9.73
CA CYS A 290 11.97 -21.36 9.67
C CYS A 290 11.43 -21.76 8.29
N GLN A 291 12.08 -21.34 7.20
CA GLN A 291 11.65 -21.66 5.84
C GLN A 291 11.70 -23.18 5.59
N ARG A 292 12.80 -23.85 5.96
CA ARG A 292 12.89 -25.32 5.89
C ARG A 292 11.76 -26.00 6.66
N ALA A 293 11.40 -25.46 7.83
CA ALA A 293 10.29 -26.00 8.60
C ALA A 293 8.95 -25.83 7.87
N LEU A 294 8.73 -24.73 7.14
CA LEU A 294 7.53 -24.53 6.30
C LEU A 294 7.52 -25.45 5.07
N ASP A 295 8.67 -25.67 4.45
CA ASP A 295 8.78 -26.53 3.27
C ASP A 295 8.38 -27.98 3.59
N THR A 296 8.68 -28.46 4.81
CA THR A 296 8.27 -29.81 5.26
C THR A 296 6.76 -30.02 5.31
N ILE A 297 5.97 -28.96 5.36
CA ILE A 297 4.49 -29.00 5.32
C ILE A 297 3.93 -28.42 4.03
N ASN A 298 4.79 -28.20 3.02
CA ASN A 298 4.43 -27.60 1.74
C ASN A 298 3.63 -26.29 1.89
N SER A 299 4.00 -25.47 2.88
CA SER A 299 3.33 -24.20 3.15
C SER A 299 4.02 -23.06 2.42
N LYS A 300 3.23 -22.19 1.79
CA LYS A 300 3.69 -20.96 1.14
C LYS A 300 3.72 -19.75 2.09
N ALA A 301 3.57 -19.97 3.40
CA ALA A 301 3.68 -18.90 4.38
C ALA A 301 5.09 -18.28 4.33
N ARG A 302 5.20 -17.04 4.80
CA ARG A 302 6.49 -16.35 4.92
C ARG A 302 6.99 -16.40 6.35
N CYS A 303 8.28 -16.62 6.50
CA CYS A 303 8.97 -16.45 7.76
C CYS A 303 9.38 -14.99 7.93
N GLU A 304 9.34 -14.53 9.17
CA GLU A 304 9.79 -13.19 9.56
C GLU A 304 10.63 -13.25 10.82
N LEU A 305 11.59 -12.33 10.89
CA LEU A 305 12.48 -12.23 12.02
C LEU A 305 11.72 -11.70 13.24
N TYR A 306 11.73 -12.47 14.33
CA TYR A 306 11.10 -12.09 15.59
C TYR A 306 12.10 -11.50 16.57
N ALA A 307 13.27 -12.12 16.73
CA ALA A 307 14.27 -11.69 17.70
C ALA A 307 15.71 -11.92 17.21
N VAL A 308 16.61 -11.08 17.72
CA VAL A 308 18.07 -11.15 17.54
C VAL A 308 18.69 -11.06 18.93
N GLY A 309 19.54 -12.02 19.28
CA GLY A 309 19.99 -12.20 20.66
C GLY A 309 18.82 -12.52 21.58
N ASN A 310 18.59 -11.66 22.58
CA ASN A 310 17.42 -11.73 23.47
C ASN A 310 16.47 -10.54 23.25
N THR A 311 16.60 -9.82 22.14
CA THR A 311 15.86 -8.60 21.86
C THR A 311 14.85 -8.82 20.73
N VAL A 312 13.61 -8.42 20.95
CA VAL A 312 12.53 -8.51 19.96
C VAL A 312 12.73 -7.44 18.88
N VAL A 313 12.74 -7.86 17.62
CA VAL A 313 12.83 -6.98 16.43
C VAL A 313 11.58 -7.07 15.55
N TYR A 314 10.54 -7.76 16.04
CA TYR A 314 9.32 -8.03 15.29
C TYR A 314 8.48 -6.77 15.08
N ALA A 315 8.34 -6.32 13.83
CA ALA A 315 7.69 -5.05 13.50
C ALA A 315 6.15 -5.10 13.58
N ARG A 316 5.52 -6.25 13.31
CA ARG A 316 4.05 -6.36 13.22
C ARG A 316 3.33 -6.29 14.56
N GLY A 317 4.05 -6.44 15.68
CA GLY A 317 3.45 -6.52 17.00
C GLY A 317 2.53 -7.73 17.16
N ARG A 318 1.66 -7.74 18.17
CA ARG A 318 0.73 -8.85 18.39
C ARG A 318 -0.47 -8.73 17.44
N PRO A 319 -0.92 -9.83 16.81
CA PRO A 319 -2.15 -9.83 16.03
C PRO A 319 -3.34 -9.35 16.87
N PRO A 320 -4.28 -8.58 16.30
CA PRO A 320 -5.51 -8.20 16.97
C PRO A 320 -6.33 -9.45 17.30
N MET A 321 -6.63 -9.64 18.58
CA MET A 321 -7.43 -10.75 19.09
C MET A 321 -8.80 -10.23 19.57
N PRO A 322 -9.88 -11.01 19.38
CA PRO A 322 -11.16 -10.68 20.01
C PRO A 322 -11.03 -10.71 21.54
N PRO A 323 -11.90 -10.01 22.28
CA PRO A 323 -11.91 -10.08 23.73
C PRO A 323 -12.25 -11.50 24.21
N GLU A 324 -11.64 -11.93 25.30
CA GLU A 324 -11.97 -13.19 25.96
C GLU A 324 -13.34 -13.12 26.66
N PRO A 325 -14.06 -14.26 26.81
CA PRO A 325 -13.66 -15.61 26.38
C PRO A 325 -13.90 -15.85 24.88
N TRP A 326 -12.92 -16.47 24.20
CA TRP A 326 -13.02 -16.79 22.78
C TRP A 326 -13.96 -17.95 22.46
N MET A 327 -14.18 -18.83 23.43
CA MET A 327 -15.12 -19.94 23.32
C MET A 327 -16.36 -19.66 24.15
N ILE A 328 -17.47 -19.42 23.46
CA ILE A 328 -18.79 -19.34 24.08
C ILE A 328 -19.51 -20.63 23.73
N ARG A 329 -19.81 -21.45 24.74
CA ARG A 329 -20.55 -22.71 24.60
C ARG A 329 -22.03 -22.42 24.85
N ASP A 330 -22.82 -22.42 23.79
CA ASP A 330 -24.28 -22.26 23.88
C ASP A 330 -24.96 -23.48 23.20
N PRO A 331 -25.55 -24.38 24.01
CA PRO A 331 -26.23 -25.57 23.49
C PRO A 331 -27.36 -25.28 22.50
N ALA A 332 -27.93 -24.07 22.48
CA ALA A 332 -28.98 -23.70 21.54
C ALA A 332 -28.47 -23.48 20.12
N ILE A 333 -27.18 -23.15 19.95
CA ILE A 333 -26.56 -22.87 18.64
C ILE A 333 -25.51 -23.90 18.25
N GLU A 334 -24.98 -24.70 19.18
CA GLU A 334 -24.00 -25.73 18.89
C GLU A 334 -24.57 -26.84 17.99
N ARG A 335 -23.86 -27.12 16.89
CA ARG A 335 -24.25 -28.12 15.89
C ARG A 335 -23.03 -28.93 15.46
N PRO A 336 -23.22 -30.15 14.94
CA PRO A 336 -22.18 -30.84 14.21
C PRO A 336 -21.65 -29.95 13.08
N PHE A 337 -20.32 -29.87 12.98
CA PHE A 337 -19.66 -29.06 11.96
C PHE A 337 -19.96 -29.61 10.54
N SER A 338 -20.25 -28.71 9.60
CA SER A 338 -20.46 -28.99 8.19
C SER A 338 -19.85 -27.87 7.37
N ALA A 339 -18.91 -28.19 6.46
CA ALA A 339 -18.27 -27.16 5.63
C ALA A 339 -19.26 -26.47 4.66
N LYS A 340 -20.41 -27.11 4.38
CA LYS A 340 -21.47 -26.54 3.54
C LYS A 340 -22.17 -25.36 4.20
N ASP A 341 -22.22 -25.35 5.53
CA ASP A 341 -22.92 -24.33 6.31
C ASP A 341 -22.05 -23.11 6.60
N LEU A 342 -20.77 -23.12 6.17
CA LEU A 342 -19.87 -21.99 6.37
C LEU A 342 -20.24 -20.82 5.45
N PRO A 343 -20.56 -19.65 6.01
CA PRO A 343 -20.88 -18.47 5.24
C PRO A 343 -19.61 -17.82 4.66
N LEU A 344 -19.76 -17.08 3.57
CA LEU A 344 -18.73 -16.17 3.02
C LEU A 344 -17.44 -16.84 2.50
N ILE A 345 -17.39 -18.17 2.38
CA ILE A 345 -16.24 -18.90 1.81
C ILE A 345 -16.49 -19.29 0.33
N ASN A 346 -15.43 -19.32 -0.47
CA ASN A 346 -15.48 -19.86 -1.84
C ASN A 346 -15.38 -21.40 -1.86
N ASP A 347 -15.64 -22.00 -3.03
CA ASP A 347 -15.68 -23.47 -3.18
C ASP A 347 -14.31 -24.15 -2.96
N ASP A 348 -13.22 -23.48 -3.31
CA ASP A 348 -11.86 -23.98 -3.08
C ASP A 348 -11.55 -24.06 -1.58
N ALA A 349 -11.89 -23.00 -0.84
CA ALA A 349 -11.75 -22.95 0.61
C ALA A 349 -12.65 -23.98 1.28
N ARG A 350 -13.90 -24.15 0.80
CA ARG A 350 -14.82 -25.19 1.30
C ARG A 350 -14.23 -26.58 1.12
N THR A 351 -13.71 -26.88 -0.06
CA THR A 351 -13.04 -28.16 -0.37
C THR A 351 -11.83 -28.40 0.54
N SER A 352 -11.00 -27.36 0.74
CA SER A 352 -9.84 -27.42 1.62
C SER A 352 -10.23 -27.72 3.08
N ILE A 353 -11.28 -27.08 3.58
CA ILE A 353 -11.82 -27.29 4.92
C ILE A 353 -12.39 -28.71 5.06
N GLU A 354 -13.18 -29.17 4.10
CA GLU A 354 -13.74 -30.53 4.12
C GLU A 354 -12.63 -31.59 4.16
N ASN A 355 -11.59 -31.42 3.34
CA ASN A 355 -10.51 -32.40 3.21
C ASN A 355 -9.52 -32.36 4.40
N ARG A 356 -9.26 -31.18 4.97
CA ARG A 356 -8.20 -31.00 5.99
C ARG A 356 -8.74 -30.81 7.39
N TYR A 357 -9.75 -29.94 7.54
CA TYR A 357 -10.31 -29.60 8.84
C TYR A 357 -11.34 -30.62 9.31
N ALA A 358 -12.33 -30.96 8.48
CA ALA A 358 -13.38 -31.89 8.89
C ALA A 358 -12.81 -33.29 9.23
N GLN A 359 -11.82 -33.76 8.47
CA GLN A 359 -11.17 -35.06 8.67
C GLN A 359 -10.21 -35.14 9.88
N ALA A 360 -9.78 -34.00 10.42
CA ALA A 360 -8.84 -34.00 11.53
C ALA A 360 -9.46 -34.57 12.82
N ARG A 361 -8.76 -35.50 13.47
CA ARG A 361 -9.24 -36.22 14.67
C ARG A 361 -8.83 -35.58 15.99
N LEU A 362 -7.73 -34.83 15.98
CA LEU A 362 -7.21 -34.12 17.15
C LEU A 362 -7.87 -32.74 17.28
N SER A 363 -7.58 -32.06 18.39
CA SER A 363 -8.07 -30.70 18.66
C SER A 363 -7.81 -29.78 17.47
N LYS A 364 -8.85 -29.04 17.11
CA LYS A 364 -8.91 -28.22 15.91
C LYS A 364 -9.86 -27.05 16.12
N ALA A 365 -9.55 -25.94 15.48
CA ALA A 365 -10.42 -24.77 15.43
C ALA A 365 -10.31 -24.07 14.09
N LEU A 366 -11.39 -23.39 13.71
CA LEU A 366 -11.51 -22.62 12.48
C LEU A 366 -12.03 -21.23 12.84
N ALA A 367 -11.34 -20.20 12.39
CA ALA A 367 -11.72 -18.81 12.46
C ALA A 367 -12.05 -18.30 11.07
N LEU A 368 -13.08 -17.45 10.97
CA LEU A 368 -13.43 -16.74 9.74
C LEU A 368 -13.14 -15.26 9.94
N SER A 369 -12.38 -14.67 9.02
CA SER A 369 -12.22 -13.22 8.99
C SER A 369 -13.54 -12.54 8.59
N PRO A 370 -13.71 -11.23 8.86
CA PRO A 370 -14.87 -10.46 8.40
C PRO A 370 -15.08 -10.48 6.88
N ARG A 371 -14.04 -10.83 6.10
CA ARG A 371 -14.09 -10.96 4.64
C ARG A 371 -14.35 -12.40 4.16
N GLY A 372 -14.63 -13.33 5.08
CA GLY A 372 -14.90 -14.72 4.72
C GLY A 372 -13.66 -15.55 4.38
N VAL A 373 -12.45 -15.05 4.66
CA VAL A 373 -11.23 -15.86 4.54
C VAL A 373 -11.12 -16.80 5.75
N PRO A 374 -11.05 -18.13 5.55
CA PRO A 374 -10.95 -19.09 6.64
C PRO A 374 -9.50 -19.36 7.05
N PHE A 375 -9.28 -19.44 8.36
CA PHE A 375 -8.01 -19.79 8.97
C PHE A 375 -8.26 -20.92 9.97
N PHE A 376 -7.54 -22.03 9.83
CA PHE A 376 -7.76 -23.18 10.70
C PHE A 376 -6.46 -23.87 11.09
N TYR A 377 -6.46 -24.43 12.30
CA TYR A 377 -5.41 -25.31 12.80
C TYR A 377 -6.02 -26.64 13.19
N VAL A 378 -5.27 -27.70 12.90
CA VAL A 378 -5.62 -29.08 13.22
C VAL A 378 -4.43 -29.71 13.94
N GLY A 379 -4.67 -30.77 14.71
CA GLY A 379 -3.57 -31.50 15.33
C GLY A 379 -2.96 -30.80 16.55
N GLN A 380 -3.71 -29.90 17.19
CA GLN A 380 -3.23 -29.18 18.38
C GLN A 380 -3.38 -30.05 19.63
N PRO A 381 -2.56 -29.81 20.67
CA PRO A 381 -2.62 -30.59 21.92
C PRO A 381 -3.98 -30.48 22.62
N ASP A 382 -4.57 -29.28 22.61
CA ASP A 382 -5.85 -28.98 23.24
C ASP A 382 -6.66 -27.97 22.41
N LEU A 383 -7.91 -27.75 22.83
CA LEU A 383 -8.86 -26.91 22.10
C LEU A 383 -8.56 -25.42 22.28
N ASP A 384 -8.15 -24.99 23.48
CA ASP A 384 -7.80 -23.59 23.76
C ASP A 384 -6.66 -23.14 22.84
N GLU A 385 -5.63 -23.97 22.71
CA GLU A 385 -4.51 -23.75 21.81
C GLU A 385 -5.00 -23.70 20.35
N ALA A 386 -5.85 -24.62 19.92
CA ALA A 386 -6.39 -24.59 18.57
C ALA A 386 -7.13 -23.27 18.26
N VAL A 387 -7.95 -22.80 19.20
CA VAL A 387 -8.71 -21.55 19.06
C VAL A 387 -7.79 -20.34 19.04
N ARG A 388 -6.86 -20.24 19.99
CA ARG A 388 -5.85 -19.18 20.03
C ARG A 388 -5.09 -19.09 18.71
N ARG A 389 -4.57 -20.23 18.25
CA ARG A 389 -3.82 -20.37 17.00
C ARG A 389 -4.62 -19.90 15.78
N ALA A 390 -5.89 -20.32 15.67
CA ALA A 390 -6.76 -19.94 14.56
C ALA A 390 -7.08 -18.44 14.56
N LEU A 391 -7.33 -17.85 15.73
CA LEU A 391 -7.61 -16.43 15.89
C LEU A 391 -6.38 -15.56 15.63
N GLU A 392 -5.22 -15.92 16.17
CA GLU A 392 -3.96 -15.18 15.93
C GLU A 392 -3.65 -15.12 14.44
N HIS A 393 -3.83 -16.23 13.72
CA HIS A 393 -3.61 -16.26 12.28
C HIS A 393 -4.68 -15.52 11.49
N CYS A 394 -5.92 -15.48 11.98
CA CYS A 394 -6.98 -14.69 11.38
C CYS A 394 -6.74 -13.17 11.55
N GLY A 395 -6.02 -12.77 12.60
CA GLY A 395 -5.68 -11.38 12.88
C GLY A 395 -4.46 -10.85 12.11
N THR A 396 -3.62 -11.72 11.54
CA THR A 396 -2.49 -11.31 10.67
C THR A 396 -2.96 -10.90 9.30
#